data_AF-A0A2J0LVG5-F1
#
_entry.id   AF-A0A2J0LVG5-F1
#
_cell.length_a   1.000
_cell.length_b   1.000
_cell.length_c   1.000
_cell.angle_alpha   90.00
_cell.angle_beta   90.00
_cell.angle_gamma   90.00
#
_symmetry.space_group_name_H-M   'P 1'
#
loop_
_entity.id
_entity.type
_entity.pdbx_description
1 polymer ?
#
loop_
_entity_poly.entity_id
_entity_poly.type
_entity_poly.pdbx_seq_one_letter_code
_entity_poly.pdbx_strand_id
1 'polypeptide(L)'
;MSFILLFVFGLLTSSLALLLEFLIISILSLSLNFGNIFSLSMLFSLFILASIEELMKGVLLFRYRNGAIFRKKAPLSRLTKIVYALFFGIGFSLLEGLFSFQTDTTLSLLPFLQTTLLHIGTSALLIEAFLSSEQEATTLFSRRNVWYVSSAIGIHLLFNIIVFFQV
;
A
#
# COMPACT_ATOMS: atom_id res chain seq x y z
N MET A 1 10.52 -15.67 13.66
CA MET A 1 9.29 -15.57 12.84
C MET A 1 9.70 -14.97 11.50
N SER A 2 9.35 -15.60 10.38
CA SER A 2 10.07 -15.35 9.13
C SER A 2 9.64 -14.02 8.49
N PHE A 3 10.52 -13.01 8.53
CA PHE A 3 10.37 -11.74 7.81
C PHE A 3 10.13 -11.94 6.30
N ILE A 4 10.61 -13.06 5.76
CA ILE A 4 10.38 -13.48 4.36
C ILE A 4 8.90 -13.63 4.05
N LEU A 5 8.08 -14.11 5.00
CA LEU A 5 6.64 -14.25 4.77
C LEU A 5 5.98 -12.87 4.56
N LEU A 6 6.34 -11.87 5.37
CA LEU A 6 5.83 -10.51 5.20
C LEU A 6 6.26 -9.90 3.88
N PHE A 7 7.52 -10.13 3.48
CA PHE A 7 7.99 -9.70 2.17
C PHE A 7 7.17 -10.33 1.02
N VAL A 8 6.94 -11.65 1.07
CA VAL A 8 6.10 -12.35 0.08
C VAL A 8 4.65 -11.87 0.11
N PHE A 9 4.09 -11.59 1.28
CA PHE A 9 2.77 -10.96 1.39
C PHE A 9 2.74 -9.57 0.76
N GLY A 10 3.80 -8.77 0.94
CA GLY A 10 3.96 -7.47 0.28
C GLY A 10 3.88 -7.61 -1.24
N LEU A 11 4.67 -8.52 -1.80
CA LEU A 11 4.67 -8.83 -3.24
C LEU A 11 3.28 -9.25 -3.75
N LEU A 12 2.63 -10.18 -3.06
CA LEU A 12 1.28 -10.65 -3.43
C LEU A 12 0.25 -9.52 -3.37
N THR A 13 0.35 -8.64 -2.37
CA THR A 13 -0.55 -7.50 -2.23
C THR A 13 -0.37 -6.54 -3.40
N SER A 14 0.88 -6.20 -3.73
CA SER A 14 1.20 -5.32 -4.86
C SER A 14 0.75 -5.93 -6.18
N SER A 15 1.00 -7.21 -6.43
CA SER A 15 0.51 -7.89 -7.66
C SER A 15 -1.00 -7.79 -7.81
N LEU A 16 -1.77 -7.99 -6.74
CA LEU A 16 -3.22 -7.92 -6.79
C LEU A 16 -3.70 -6.46 -6.94
N ALA A 17 -2.99 -5.49 -6.37
CA ALA A 17 -3.32 -4.07 -6.52
C ALA A 17 -3.08 -3.61 -7.96
N LEU A 18 -1.94 -3.94 -8.55
CA LEU A 18 -1.61 -3.65 -9.94
C LEU A 18 -2.60 -4.29 -10.93
N LEU A 19 -3.08 -5.50 -10.65
CA LEU A 19 -4.11 -6.15 -11.46
C LEU A 19 -5.43 -5.36 -11.43
N LEU A 20 -5.83 -4.87 -10.25
CA LEU A 20 -7.03 -4.04 -10.09
C LEU A 20 -6.85 -2.66 -10.74
N GLU A 21 -5.67 -2.07 -10.61
CA GLU A 21 -5.29 -0.83 -11.27
C GLU A 21 -5.47 -0.94 -12.79
N PHE A 22 -4.86 -1.97 -13.39
CA PHE A 22 -4.94 -2.23 -14.83
C PHE A 22 -6.39 -2.36 -15.30
N LEU A 23 -7.23 -3.07 -14.53
CA LEU A 23 -8.66 -3.21 -14.81
C LEU A 23 -9.39 -1.86 -14.76
N ILE A 24 -9.12 -1.03 -13.75
CA ILE A 24 -9.75 0.29 -13.58
C ILE A 24 -9.36 1.23 -14.72
N ILE A 25 -8.07 1.31 -15.05
CA ILE A 25 -7.57 2.14 -16.15
C ILE A 25 -8.19 1.68 -17.49
N SER A 26 -8.30 0.36 -17.70
CA SER A 26 -8.93 -0.19 -18.90
C SER A 26 -10.41 0.17 -19.02
N ILE A 27 -11.17 0.11 -17.91
CA ILE A 27 -12.59 0.51 -17.90
C ILE A 27 -12.72 2.02 -18.14
N LEU A 28 -11.90 2.84 -17.49
CA LEU A 28 -11.96 4.29 -17.62
C LEU A 28 -11.58 4.76 -19.03
N SER A 29 -10.55 4.17 -19.62
CA SER A 29 -10.11 4.50 -20.99
C SER A 29 -11.14 4.14 -22.07
N LEU A 30 -11.94 3.09 -21.86
CA LEU A 30 -13.06 2.75 -22.76
C LEU A 30 -14.21 3.78 -22.69
N SER A 31 -14.36 4.47 -21.56
CA SER A 31 -15.47 5.37 -21.28
C SER A 31 -15.20 6.84 -21.63
N LEU A 32 -13.94 7.23 -21.84
CA LEU A 32 -13.52 8.63 -21.96
C LEU A 32 -12.97 8.95 -23.35
N ASN A 33 -13.87 9.30 -24.26
CA ASN A 33 -13.54 10.31 -25.26
C ASN A 33 -13.59 11.69 -24.57
N PHE A 34 -12.79 12.66 -25.02
CA PHE A 34 -12.76 14.09 -24.59
C PHE A 34 -11.68 14.51 -23.57
N GLY A 35 -10.79 15.39 -24.04
CA GLY A 35 -9.51 15.75 -23.41
C GLY A 35 -9.53 16.41 -22.03
N ASN A 36 -10.55 17.21 -21.66
CA ASN A 36 -10.58 17.85 -20.34
C ASN A 36 -11.10 16.94 -19.21
N ILE A 37 -11.79 15.86 -19.56
CA ILE A 37 -12.23 14.85 -18.57
C ILE A 37 -11.05 13.95 -18.19
N PHE A 38 -10.05 13.83 -19.08
CA PHE A 38 -8.90 12.94 -18.93
C PHE A 38 -8.04 13.23 -17.69
N SER A 39 -7.77 14.50 -17.37
CA SER A 39 -6.94 14.85 -16.20
C SER A 39 -7.67 14.61 -14.87
N LEU A 40 -8.96 14.94 -14.79
CA LEU A 40 -9.77 14.68 -13.61
C LEU A 40 -9.99 13.18 -13.41
N SER A 41 -10.21 12.43 -14.49
CA SER A 41 -10.31 10.97 -14.41
C SER A 41 -9.01 10.30 -14.00
N MET A 42 -7.86 10.86 -14.39
CA MET A 42 -6.55 10.36 -13.99
C MET A 42 -6.30 10.60 -12.49
N LEU A 43 -6.64 11.79 -11.98
CA LEU A 43 -6.59 12.06 -10.54
C LEU A 43 -7.54 11.15 -9.76
N PHE A 44 -8.73 10.90 -10.30
CA PHE A 44 -9.69 9.99 -9.69
C PHE A 44 -9.21 8.52 -9.72
N SER A 45 -8.56 8.06 -10.78
CA SER A 45 -7.97 6.73 -10.83
C SER A 45 -6.82 6.58 -9.83
N LEU A 46 -5.95 7.58 -9.71
CA LEU A 46 -4.92 7.62 -8.66
C LEU A 46 -5.53 7.60 -7.26
N PHE A 47 -6.70 8.21 -7.08
CA PHE A 47 -7.43 8.16 -5.81
C PHE A 47 -7.93 6.76 -5.47
N ILE A 48 -8.59 6.10 -6.44
CA ILE A 48 -9.09 4.74 -6.27
C ILE A 48 -7.92 3.79 -6.02
N LEU A 49 -6.83 3.96 -6.77
CA LEU A 49 -5.63 3.13 -6.66
C LEU A 49 -5.04 3.18 -5.25
N ALA A 50 -4.71 4.37 -4.76
CA ALA A 50 -4.18 4.55 -3.41
C ALA A 50 -5.12 3.94 -2.35
N SER A 51 -6.43 4.09 -2.53
CA SER A 51 -7.42 3.49 -1.63
C SER A 51 -7.37 1.96 -1.66
N ILE A 52 -7.34 1.35 -2.84
CA ILE A 52 -7.26 -0.10 -3.02
C ILE A 52 -5.98 -0.66 -2.42
N GLU A 53 -4.84 -0.04 -2.72
CA GLU A 53 -3.53 -0.48 -2.24
C GLU A 53 -3.46 -0.50 -0.71
N GLU A 54 -3.82 0.61 -0.07
CA GLU A 54 -3.77 0.73 1.38
C GLU A 54 -4.81 -0.17 2.08
N LEU A 55 -6.03 -0.29 1.51
CA LEU A 55 -7.05 -1.20 2.04
C LEU A 55 -6.61 -2.66 1.93
N MET A 56 -6.02 -3.06 0.80
CA MET A 56 -5.54 -4.43 0.61
C MET A 56 -4.39 -4.77 1.54
N LYS A 57 -3.44 -3.85 1.73
CA LYS A 57 -2.40 -3.98 2.76
C LYS A 57 -3.02 -4.18 4.14
N GLY A 58 -4.03 -3.38 4.49
CA GLY A 58 -4.75 -3.50 5.76
C GLY A 58 -5.46 -4.84 5.93
N VAL A 59 -6.22 -5.30 4.92
CA VAL A 59 -6.94 -6.57 4.94
C VAL A 59 -5.98 -7.76 5.10
N LEU A 60 -4.84 -7.74 4.39
CA LEU A 60 -3.86 -8.82 4.49
C LEU A 60 -3.12 -8.81 5.81
N LEU A 61 -2.74 -7.65 6.35
CA LEU A 61 -2.15 -7.55 7.68
C LEU A 61 -3.12 -8.01 8.77
N PHE A 62 -4.41 -7.68 8.64
CA PHE A 62 -5.47 -8.18 9.51
C PHE A 62 -5.60 -9.71 9.42
N ARG A 63 -5.60 -10.29 8.21
CA ARG A 63 -5.62 -11.75 8.03
C ARG A 63 -4.35 -12.41 8.58
N TYR A 64 -3.19 -11.79 8.36
CA TYR A 64 -1.90 -12.25 8.87
C TYR A 64 -1.89 -12.31 10.40
N ARG A 65 -2.44 -11.29 11.08
CA ARG A 65 -2.63 -11.29 12.54
C ARG A 65 -3.59 -12.38 13.03
N ASN A 66 -4.70 -12.57 12.31
CA ASN A 66 -5.75 -13.52 12.70
C ASN A 66 -5.47 -14.97 12.29
N GLY A 67 -4.46 -15.20 11.45
CA GLY A 67 -3.96 -16.53 11.13
C GLY A 67 -3.51 -17.28 12.40
N ALA A 68 -3.64 -18.61 12.38
CA ALA A 68 -3.36 -19.48 13.54
C ALA A 68 -1.98 -19.26 14.18
N ILE A 69 -1.01 -18.74 13.41
CA ILE A 69 0.37 -18.48 13.83
C ILE A 69 0.48 -17.28 14.79
N PHE A 70 -0.47 -16.34 14.79
CA PHE A 70 -0.36 -15.04 15.47
C PHE A 70 -1.41 -14.77 16.54
N ARG A 71 -2.45 -15.61 16.61
CA ARG A 71 -3.64 -15.43 17.44
C ARG A 71 -3.41 -15.28 18.95
N LYS A 72 -2.21 -15.62 19.46
CA LYS A 72 -1.85 -15.57 20.89
C LYS A 72 -0.45 -15.00 21.17
N LYS A 73 0.07 -14.14 20.29
CA LYS A 73 1.40 -13.54 20.48
C LYS A 73 1.30 -12.18 21.16
N ALA A 74 2.19 -12.00 22.15
CA ALA A 74 2.50 -10.75 22.83
C ALA A 74 2.66 -9.58 21.83
N PRO A 75 2.39 -8.33 22.25
CA PRO A 75 2.56 -7.17 21.40
C PRO A 75 3.99 -7.11 20.84
N LEU A 76 4.10 -6.75 19.56
CA LEU A 76 5.39 -6.63 18.90
C LEU A 76 6.22 -5.50 19.52
N SER A 77 7.52 -5.72 19.71
CA SER A 77 8.45 -4.66 20.10
C SER A 77 8.49 -3.57 19.02
N ARG A 78 8.84 -2.32 19.40
CA ARG A 78 8.95 -1.20 18.46
C ARG A 78 9.91 -1.49 17.31
N LEU A 79 11.06 -2.09 17.61
CA LEU A 79 12.04 -2.49 16.60
C LEU A 79 11.45 -3.52 15.63
N THR A 80 10.73 -4.53 16.15
CA THR A 80 10.10 -5.55 15.30
C THR A 80 9.06 -4.94 14.36
N LYS A 81 8.28 -3.96 14.82
CA LYS A 81 7.31 -3.25 13.96
C LYS A 81 7.99 -2.51 12.82
N ILE A 82 9.09 -1.80 13.11
CA ILE A 82 9.87 -1.08 12.10
C ILE A 82 10.40 -2.06 11.06
N VAL A 83 11.01 -3.17 11.50
CA VAL A 83 11.53 -4.19 10.57
C VAL A 83 10.39 -4.80 9.75
N TYR A 84 9.22 -5.03 10.33
CA TYR A 84 8.05 -5.54 9.59
C TYR A 84 7.59 -4.53 8.53
N ALA A 85 7.58 -3.24 8.86
CA ALA A 85 7.21 -2.19 7.91
C ALA A 85 8.20 -2.10 6.75
N LEU A 86 9.51 -2.23 7.05
CA LEU A 86 10.55 -2.27 6.03
C LEU A 86 10.35 -3.45 5.06
N PHE A 87 10.26 -4.68 5.57
CA PHE A 87 10.13 -5.85 4.71
C PHE A 87 8.81 -5.88 3.93
N PHE A 88 7.70 -5.48 4.56
CA PHE A 88 6.40 -5.44 3.89
C PHE A 88 6.35 -4.32 2.84
N GLY A 89 6.83 -3.12 3.17
CA GLY A 89 6.89 -1.97 2.27
C GLY A 89 7.82 -2.19 1.08
N ILE A 90 9.02 -2.74 1.29
CA ILE A 90 9.95 -3.09 0.21
C ILE A 90 9.36 -4.19 -0.67
N GLY A 91 8.74 -5.22 -0.07
CA GLY A 91 8.06 -6.28 -0.82
C GLY A 91 6.93 -5.73 -1.69
N PHE A 92 6.19 -4.74 -1.19
CA PHE A 92 5.13 -4.07 -1.94
C PHE A 92 5.70 -3.22 -3.10
N SER A 93 6.66 -2.34 -2.82
CA SER A 93 7.17 -1.39 -3.81
C SER A 93 8.04 -2.03 -4.90
N LEU A 94 8.56 -3.24 -4.68
CA LEU A 94 9.46 -3.89 -5.64
C LEU A 94 8.80 -4.10 -7.01
N LEU A 95 7.54 -4.53 -7.04
CA LEU A 95 6.85 -4.79 -8.31
C LEU A 95 6.50 -3.50 -9.04
N GLU A 96 6.00 -2.48 -8.35
CA GLU A 96 5.79 -1.14 -8.91
C GLU A 96 7.08 -0.59 -9.52
N GLY A 97 8.20 -0.75 -8.80
CA GLY A 97 9.52 -0.41 -9.31
C GLY A 97 9.83 -1.15 -10.61
N LEU A 98 9.70 -2.48 -10.61
CA LEU A 98 9.98 -3.31 -11.78
C LEU A 98 9.14 -2.92 -13.01
N PHE A 99 7.86 -2.60 -12.83
CA PHE A 99 7.01 -2.14 -13.93
C PHE A 99 7.37 -0.72 -14.39
N SER A 100 7.69 0.20 -13.47
CA SER A 100 8.14 1.55 -13.81
C SER A 100 9.47 1.57 -14.58
N PHE A 101 10.39 0.64 -14.27
CA PHE A 101 11.68 0.54 -14.97
C PHE A 101 11.59 -0.03 -16.38
N GLN A 102 10.48 -0.70 -16.74
CA GLN A 102 10.30 -1.23 -18.11
C GLN A 102 9.96 -0.12 -19.12
N THR A 103 9.39 0.99 -18.65
CA THR A 103 8.91 2.07 -19.50
C THR A 103 9.92 3.18 -19.73
N ASP A 104 10.89 3.36 -18.82
CA ASP A 104 11.89 4.43 -18.91
C ASP A 104 13.29 3.92 -19.27
N THR A 105 13.90 4.49 -20.30
CA THR A 105 15.28 4.17 -20.73
C THR A 105 16.36 4.72 -19.78
N THR A 106 15.98 5.60 -18.85
CA THR A 106 16.88 6.19 -17.86
C THR A 106 16.47 5.76 -16.45
N LEU A 107 17.25 4.85 -15.86
CA LEU A 107 17.11 4.42 -14.48
C LEU A 107 17.38 5.58 -13.51
N SER A 108 16.34 6.33 -13.15
CA SER A 108 16.39 7.25 -12.02
C SER A 108 16.03 6.49 -10.75
N LEU A 109 16.99 6.38 -9.82
CA LEU A 109 16.76 5.73 -8.51
C LEU A 109 15.85 6.56 -7.59
N LEU A 110 15.73 7.86 -7.84
CA LEU A 110 15.04 8.78 -6.94
C LEU A 110 13.52 8.54 -6.86
N PRO A 111 12.76 8.44 -7.97
CA PRO A 111 11.33 8.10 -7.92
C PRO A 111 11.07 6.76 -7.24
N PHE A 112 11.87 5.75 -7.56
CA PHE A 112 11.76 4.43 -6.93
C PHE A 112 11.98 4.49 -5.40
N LEU A 113 12.97 5.26 -4.95
CA LEU A 113 13.22 5.50 -3.53
C LEU A 113 12.04 6.23 -2.86
N GLN A 114 11.47 7.25 -3.51
CA GLN A 114 10.32 7.99 -2.99
C GLN A 114 9.09 7.09 -2.81
N THR A 115 8.75 6.30 -3.83
CA THR A 115 7.64 5.32 -3.77
C THR A 115 7.91 4.23 -2.72
N THR A 116 9.14 3.73 -2.62
CA THR A 116 9.50 2.75 -1.58
C THR A 116 9.37 3.33 -0.18
N LEU A 117 9.82 4.56 0.06
CA LEU A 117 9.68 5.24 1.34
C LEU A 117 8.22 5.50 1.70
N LEU A 118 7.39 5.86 0.72
CA LEU A 118 5.94 5.98 0.91
C LEU A 118 5.38 4.66 1.43
N HIS A 119 5.63 3.55 0.72
CA HIS A 119 5.08 2.24 1.07
C HIS A 119 5.58 1.73 2.42
N ILE A 120 6.83 2.00 2.78
CA ILE A 120 7.34 1.72 4.13
C ILE A 120 6.56 2.53 5.18
N GLY A 121 6.36 3.82 4.92
CA GLY A 121 5.64 4.74 5.81
C GLY A 121 4.19 4.33 6.04
N THR A 122 3.44 4.07 4.96
CA THR A 122 2.04 3.64 5.07
C THR A 122 1.92 2.23 5.68
N SER A 123 2.85 1.33 5.36
CA SER A 123 2.95 0.01 6.00
C SER A 123 3.17 0.11 7.51
N ALA A 124 3.97 1.06 7.99
CA ALA A 124 4.19 1.27 9.42
C ALA A 124 2.89 1.66 10.14
N LEU A 125 2.05 2.50 9.54
CA LEU A 125 0.74 2.86 10.09
C LEU A 125 -0.20 1.65 10.16
N LEU A 126 -0.22 0.83 9.11
CA LEU A 126 -1.08 -0.36 9.06
C LEU A 126 -0.61 -1.47 10.02
N ILE A 127 0.71 -1.63 10.19
CA ILE A 127 1.27 -2.51 11.22
C ILE A 127 0.89 -1.99 12.61
N GLU A 128 0.89 -0.67 12.81
CA GLU A 128 0.43 -0.10 14.07
C GLU A 128 -1.05 -0.36 14.34
N ALA A 129 -1.90 -0.29 13.31
CA ALA A 129 -3.30 -0.67 13.40
C ALA A 129 -3.45 -2.15 13.82
N PHE A 130 -2.89 -3.06 13.04
CA PHE A 130 -3.27 -4.48 13.09
C PHE A 130 -2.34 -5.38 13.91
N LEU A 131 -1.12 -4.95 14.24
CA LEU A 131 -0.14 -5.79 14.94
C LEU A 131 0.29 -5.27 16.33
N SER A 132 -0.22 -4.13 16.78
CA SER A 132 0.26 -3.46 18.00
C SER A 132 -0.59 -3.60 19.25
N SER A 133 -1.86 -3.98 19.14
CA SER A 133 -2.78 -4.11 20.30
C SER A 133 -3.33 -5.53 20.39
N GLU A 134 -3.40 -6.08 21.60
CA GLU A 134 -3.98 -7.41 21.85
C GLU A 134 -5.52 -7.40 21.79
N GLN A 135 -6.16 -6.30 22.16
CA GLN A 135 -7.62 -6.24 22.33
C GLN A 135 -8.35 -5.64 21.12
N GLU A 136 -7.76 -4.66 20.43
CA GLU A 136 -8.43 -3.95 19.32
C GLU A 136 -8.10 -4.49 17.92
N ALA A 137 -7.03 -5.27 17.79
CA ALA A 137 -6.60 -5.85 16.51
C ALA A 137 -7.50 -7.01 16.01
N THR A 138 -8.42 -7.49 16.84
CA THR A 138 -9.38 -8.55 16.47
C THR A 138 -10.52 -8.04 15.59
N THR A 139 -10.76 -6.73 15.57
CA THR A 139 -11.82 -6.11 14.77
C THR A 139 -11.22 -5.27 13.64
N LEU A 140 -11.62 -5.53 12.41
CA LEU A 140 -11.15 -4.78 11.24
C LEU A 140 -11.54 -3.29 11.35
N PHE A 141 -12.70 -3.01 11.95
CA PHE A 141 -13.34 -1.69 11.97
C PHE A 141 -13.34 -1.00 13.34
N SER A 142 -12.30 -1.17 14.16
CA SER A 142 -12.15 -0.33 15.36
C SER A 142 -11.87 1.12 14.96
N ARG A 143 -12.29 2.10 15.79
CA ARG A 143 -12.00 3.52 15.54
C ARG A 143 -10.52 3.79 15.31
N ARG A 144 -9.66 3.11 16.09
CA ARG A 144 -8.20 3.18 15.95
C ARG A 144 -7.74 2.67 14.58
N ASN A 145 -8.21 1.50 14.15
CA ASN A 145 -7.83 0.92 12.86
C ASN A 145 -8.33 1.77 11.70
N VAL A 146 -9.57 2.27 11.76
CA VAL A 146 -10.13 3.20 10.77
C VAL A 146 -9.26 4.46 10.67
N TRP A 147 -8.82 5.02 11.79
CA TRP A 147 -7.97 6.21 11.78
C TRP A 147 -6.61 5.95 11.12
N TYR A 148 -5.93 4.84 11.46
CA TYR A 148 -4.65 4.49 10.85
C TYR A 148 -4.78 4.16 9.35
N VAL A 149 -5.81 3.40 8.95
CA VAL A 149 -6.07 3.08 7.54
C VAL A 149 -6.39 4.34 6.74
N SER A 150 -7.26 5.20 7.28
CA SER A 150 -7.59 6.47 6.62
C SER A 150 -6.38 7.40 6.51
N SER A 151 -5.49 7.39 7.51
CA SER A 151 -4.24 8.15 7.49
C SER A 151 -3.27 7.61 6.45
N ALA A 152 -3.14 6.29 6.32
CA ALA A 152 -2.33 5.64 5.29
C ALA A 152 -2.84 6.02 3.88
N ILE A 153 -4.15 5.93 3.66
CA ILE A 153 -4.80 6.37 2.40
C ILE A 153 -4.53 7.85 2.17
N GLY A 154 -4.76 8.72 3.16
CA GLY A 154 -4.57 10.16 3.02
C GLY A 154 -3.13 10.56 2.68
N ILE A 155 -2.13 9.93 3.32
CA ILE A 155 -0.71 10.16 3.03
C ILE A 155 -0.35 9.69 1.62
N HIS A 156 -0.85 8.52 1.22
CA HIS A 156 -0.65 8.01 -0.14
C HIS A 156 -1.25 8.95 -1.18
N LEU A 157 -2.51 9.36 -0.99
CA LEU A 157 -3.18 10.30 -1.88
C LEU A 157 -2.41 11.61 -2.01
N LEU A 158 -1.97 12.17 -0.87
CA LEU A 158 -1.18 13.39 -0.86
C LEU A 158 0.12 13.22 -1.65
N PHE A 159 0.79 12.07 -1.51
CA PHE A 159 1.97 11.75 -2.31
C PHE A 159 1.65 11.70 -3.81
N ASN A 160 0.60 11.00 -4.21
CA ASN A 160 0.20 10.93 -5.63
C ASN A 160 -0.15 12.31 -6.21
N ILE A 161 -0.81 13.17 -5.42
CA ILE A 161 -1.10 14.55 -5.83
C ILE A 161 0.19 15.37 -6.01
N ILE A 162 1.13 15.26 -5.07
CA ILE A 162 2.42 15.97 -5.14
C ILE A 162 3.18 15.53 -6.40
N VAL A 163 3.26 14.22 -6.66
CA VAL A 163 3.92 13.68 -7.86
C VAL A 163 3.20 14.14 -9.13
N PHE A 164 1.87 14.11 -9.16
CA PHE A 164 1.08 14.54 -10.32
C PHE A 164 1.34 16.00 -10.73
N PHE A 165 1.55 16.91 -9.77
CA PHE A 165 1.87 18.32 -10.07
C PHE A 165 3.35 18.59 -10.36
N GLN A 166 4.23 17.60 -10.19
CA GLN A 166 5.66 17.69 -10.50
C GLN A 166 6.00 17.22 -11.93
N VAL A 167 5.08 16.46 -12.55
CA VAL A 167 5.15 15.97 -13.94
C VAL A 167 4.40 16.93 -14.86
#